data_AF-A0A258Q342-F1
#
_entry.id   AF-A0A258Q342-F1
#
_cell.length_a   1.000
_cell.length_b   1.000
_cell.length_c   1.000
_cell.angle_alpha   90.00
_cell.angle_beta   90.00
_cell.angle_gamma   90.00
#
_symmetry.space_group_name_H-M   'P 1'
#
loop_
_entity.id
_entity.type
_entity.pdbx_description
1 polymer ?
#
loop_
_entity_poly.entity_id
_entity_poly.type
_entity_poly.pdbx_seq_one_letter_code
_entity_poly.pdbx_strand_id
1 'polypeptide(L)' 'TDLKMKNMDGFELINFIKSKPEYKNIFIIVVTSMKIDQVENSLPKNITLLEKPIPFAELKGFVNALIRMKYEE' A
#
# COMPACT_ATOMS: atom_id res chain seq x y z
N THR A 1 0.14 4.13 2.62
CA THR A 1 -0.22 4.47 4.01
C THR A 1 0.77 3.86 4.97
N ASP A 2 0.87 4.43 6.16
CA ASP A 2 1.50 3.74 7.30
C ASP A 2 0.50 2.79 7.98
N LEU A 3 0.95 1.77 8.70
CA LEU A 3 0.07 0.86 9.47
C LEU A 3 -0.14 1.33 10.90
N LYS A 4 0.85 1.97 11.53
CA LYS A 4 0.79 2.51 12.89
C LYS A 4 0.72 4.04 12.83
N MET A 5 -0.46 4.58 12.57
CA MET A 5 -0.68 6.03 12.66
C MET A 5 -1.25 6.40 14.04
N LYS A 6 -0.83 7.54 14.58
CA LYS A 6 -1.43 8.08 15.80
C LYS A 6 -2.88 8.51 15.46
N ASN A 7 -3.86 8.01 16.20
CA ASN A 7 -5.30 8.30 16.08
C ASN A 7 -6.05 7.68 14.89
N MET A 8 -5.39 6.95 13.98
CA MET A 8 -6.05 6.25 12.87
C MET A 8 -5.31 4.94 12.59
N ASP A 9 -6.03 3.85 12.38
CA ASP A 9 -5.40 2.57 12.04
C ASP A 9 -5.26 2.44 10.52
N GLY A 10 -4.04 2.21 10.03
CA GLY A 10 -3.79 1.99 8.60
C GLY A 10 -4.50 0.75 8.06
N PHE A 11 -4.74 -0.27 8.89
CA PHE A 11 -5.52 -1.44 8.52
C PHE A 11 -6.99 -1.09 8.27
N GLU A 12 -7.60 -0.25 9.12
CA GLU A 12 -8.98 0.21 8.95
C GLU A 12 -9.13 1.03 7.67
N LEU A 13 -8.17 1.93 7.39
CA LEU A 13 -8.16 2.72 6.15
C LEU A 13 -8.13 1.81 4.91
N ILE A 14 -7.29 0.79 4.92
CA ILE A 14 -7.18 -0.17 3.82
C ILE A 14 -8.51 -0.91 3.61
N ASN A 15 -9.11 -1.41 4.69
CA ASN A 15 -10.38 -2.12 4.64
C ASN A 15 -11.51 -1.20 4.14
N PHE A 16 -11.55 0.05 4.57
CA PHE A 16 -12.49 1.06 4.09
C PHE A 16 -12.32 1.34 2.59
N ILE A 17 -11.08 1.50 2.12
CA ILE A 17 -10.83 1.74 0.69
C ILE A 17 -11.30 0.53 -0.14
N LYS A 18 -11.02 -0.69 0.31
CA LYS A 18 -11.41 -1.91 -0.41
C LYS A 18 -12.91 -2.20 -0.37
N SER A 19 -13.64 -1.76 0.66
CA SER A 19 -15.09 -1.98 0.75
C SER A 19 -15.89 -1.14 -0.25
N LYS A 20 -15.26 -0.15 -0.89
CA LYS A 20 -15.91 0.78 -1.80
C LYS A 20 -15.57 0.52 -3.27
N PRO A 21 -16.56 0.17 -4.13
CA PRO A 21 -16.34 -0.07 -5.55
C PRO A 21 -15.75 1.11 -6.32
N GLU A 22 -16.06 2.35 -5.89
CA GLU A 22 -15.52 3.60 -6.44
C GLU A 22 -13.99 3.69 -6.33
N TYR A 23 -13.38 2.96 -5.39
CA TYR A 23 -11.94 2.97 -5.13
C TYR A 23 -11.21 1.74 -5.66
N LYS A 24 -11.88 0.88 -6.44
CA LYS A 24 -11.31 -0.38 -6.94
C LYS A 24 -10.00 -0.20 -7.73
N ASN A 25 -9.80 0.97 -8.35
CA ASN A 25 -8.64 1.30 -9.17
C ASN A 25 -7.50 1.99 -8.39
N ILE A 26 -7.63 2.18 -7.07
CA ILE A 26 -6.58 2.77 -6.24
C ILE A 26 -5.53 1.70 -5.90
N PHE A 27 -4.28 1.98 -6.28
CA PHE A 27 -3.12 1.22 -5.84
C PHE A 27 -2.73 1.63 -4.42
N ILE A 28 -2.58 0.64 -3.53
CA ILE A 28 -2.23 0.87 -2.12
C ILE A 28 -0.81 0.36 -1.91
N ILE A 29 0.08 1.28 -1.54
CA ILE A 29 1.44 0.98 -1.07
C ILE A 29 1.47 1.25 0.44
N VAL A 30 1.82 0.24 1.22
CA VAL A 30 2.02 0.32 2.66
C VAL A 30 3.50 0.51 2.95
N VAL A 31 3.85 1.49 3.79
CA VAL A 31 5.21 1.67 4.29
C VAL A 31 5.18 1.53 5.80
N THR A 32 5.87 0.55 6.38
CA THR A 32 5.77 0.24 7.81
C THR A 32 7.12 0.00 8.46
N SER A 33 7.22 0.23 9.78
CA SER A 33 8.35 -0.22 10.61
C SER A 33 8.09 -1.59 11.28
N MET A 34 6.90 -2.16 11.06
CA MET A 34 6.60 -3.53 11.46
C MET A 34 7.29 -4.49 10.49
N LYS A 35 7.69 -5.66 10.99
CA LYS A 35 8.27 -6.70 10.13
C LYS A 35 7.21 -7.21 9.15
N ILE A 36 7.58 -7.36 7.89
CA ILE A 36 6.66 -7.79 6.81
C ILE A 36 5.96 -9.12 7.17
N ASP A 37 6.71 -10.10 7.67
CA ASP A 37 6.20 -11.44 8.05
C ASP A 37 5.07 -11.40 9.09
N GLN A 38 5.04 -10.35 9.92
CA GLN A 38 4.00 -10.15 10.94
C GLN A 38 2.73 -9.52 10.39
N VAL A 39 2.78 -8.84 9.25
CA VAL A 39 1.67 -8.04 8.72
C VAL A 39 1.13 -8.54 7.39
N GLU A 40 1.90 -9.33 6.64
CA GLU A 40 1.49 -9.81 5.31
C GLU A 40 0.18 -10.61 5.37
N ASN A 41 0.02 -11.46 6.39
CA ASN A 41 -1.18 -12.30 6.57
C ASN A 41 -2.45 -11.50 6.94
N SER A 42 -2.31 -10.29 7.48
CA SER A 42 -3.44 -9.45 7.89
C SER A 42 -3.85 -8.44 6.80
N LEU A 43 -3.12 -8.40 5.68
CA LEU A 43 -3.39 -7.50 4.57
C LEU A 43 -3.99 -8.24 3.36
N PRO A 44 -4.87 -7.58 2.59
CA PRO A 44 -5.31 -8.09 1.30
C PRO A 44 -4.14 -8.40 0.35
N LYS A 45 -4.27 -9.46 -0.45
CA LYS A 45 -3.22 -9.95 -1.37
C LYS A 45 -2.73 -8.93 -2.42
N ASN A 46 -3.46 -7.85 -2.67
CA ASN A 46 -3.14 -6.86 -3.69
C ASN A 46 -2.58 -5.55 -3.10
N ILE A 47 -1.79 -5.67 -2.04
CA ILE A 47 -1.12 -4.54 -1.38
C ILE A 47 0.39 -4.70 -1.51
N THR A 48 1.06 -3.64 -1.93
CA THR A 48 2.52 -3.58 -1.94
C THR A 48 3.01 -3.13 -0.57
N LEU A 49 3.88 -3.92 0.07
CA LEU A 49 4.51 -3.56 1.34
C LEU A 49 5.95 -3.11 1.12
N LEU A 50 6.34 -2.04 1.81
CA LEU A 50 7.71 -1.54 1.89
C LEU A 50 8.07 -1.33 3.37
N GLU A 51 9.32 -1.59 3.73
CA GLU A 51 9.83 -1.30 5.07
C GLU A 51 10.37 0.13 5.18
N LYS A 52 10.44 0.65 6.41
CA LYS A 52 11.14 1.90 6.70
C LYS A 52 12.61 1.65 7.01
N PRO A 53 13.54 2.55 6.64
CA PRO A 53 13.31 3.83 5.95
C PRO A 53 12.82 3.63 4.50
N ILE A 54 12.02 4.57 3.99
CA ILE A 54 11.35 4.42 2.68
C ILE A 54 12.40 4.12 1.58
N PRO A 55 12.29 2.97 0.89
CA PRO A 55 13.19 2.63 -0.19
C PRO A 55 12.80 3.42 -1.45
N PHE A 56 13.31 4.65 -1.58
CA PHE A 56 12.91 5.56 -2.67
C PHE A 56 13.18 5.00 -4.07
N ALA A 57 14.24 4.20 -4.25
CA ALA A 57 14.54 3.57 -5.53
C ALA A 57 13.44 2.58 -5.94
N GLU A 58 13.04 1.70 -5.03
CA GLU A 58 11.97 0.73 -5.24
C GLU A 58 10.62 1.43 -5.42
N LEU A 59 10.29 2.37 -4.54
CA LEU A 59 9.06 3.14 -4.61
C LEU A 59 8.93 3.88 -5.96
N LYS A 60 10.01 4.50 -6.44
CA LYS A 60 10.05 5.14 -7.75
C LYS A 60 9.81 4.14 -8.88
N GLY A 61 10.43 2.96 -8.81
CA GLY A 61 10.21 1.87 -9.75
C GLY A 61 8.74 1.44 -9.81
N PHE A 62 8.13 1.21 -8.65
CA PHE A 62 6.71 0.87 -8.54
C PHE A 62 5.81 1.95 -9.12
N VAL A 63 6.00 3.21 -8.72
CA VAL A 63 5.17 4.32 -9.21
C VAL A 63 5.29 4.48 -10.73
N ASN A 64 6.50 4.36 -11.28
CA ASN A 64 6.70 4.40 -12.73
C ASN A 64 5.96 3.26 -13.45
N ALA A 65 6.01 2.03 -12.92
CA ALA A 65 5.28 0.90 -13.48
C ALA A 65 3.76 1.13 -13.44
N LEU A 66 3.23 1.66 -12.33
CA LEU A 66 1.81 1.96 -12.18
C LEU A 66 1.33 3.05 -13.13
N ILE A 67 2.13 4.11 -13.31
CA ILE A 67 1.84 5.17 -14.29
C ILE A 67 1.79 4.56 -15.69
N ARG A 68 2.78 3.74 -16.03
CA ARG A 68 2.87 3.09 -17.34
C ARG A 68 1.64 2.22 -17.63
N MET A 69 1.24 1.38 -16.67
CA MET A 69 0.03 0.55 -16.79
C MET A 69 -1.25 1.38 -16.96
N LYS A 70 -1.30 2.62 -16.43
CA LYS A 70 -2.48 3.48 -16.49
C LYS A 70 -2.60 4.28 -17.79
N TYR A 71 -1.48 4.58 -18.45
CA TYR A 71 -1.43 5.51 -19.60
C TYR A 71 -0.89 4.90 -20.90
N GLU A 72 -0.39 3.66 -20.88
CA GLU A 72 -0.03 2.90 -22.10
C GLU A 72 -1.07 1.83 -22.48
N GLU A 73 -2.30 1.94 -21.97
CA GLU A 73 -3.50 1.25 -22.50
C GLU A 73 -4.18 2.09 -23.58
#